data_AF-A0A965DKN6-F1
#
_entry.id   AF-A0A965DKN6-F1
#
_cell.length_a   1.000
_cell.length_b   1.000
_cell.length_c   1.000
_cell.angle_alpha   90.00
_cell.angle_beta   90.00
_cell.angle_gamma   90.00
#
_symmetry.space_group_name_H-M   'P 1'
#
loop_
_entity.id
_entity.type
_entity.pdbx_description
1 polymer ?
#
loop_
_entity_poly.entity_id
_entity_poly.type
_entity_poly.pdbx_seq_one_letter_code
_entity_poly.pdbx_strand_id
1 'polypeptide(L)'
;MWYPNPWHQIVHTTLKPKTLAIVEAGLIGITSGLAVLVIKYGINWVGTWRIELAYFYPAGLILPLMGGIGGFLAGFLVERVAPETAGSGIPQVKAVLAHVPVALDIRVAVVKLLGGILALGAGLPLGREGPIIQVGAAL
;
A
#
# COMPACT_ATOMS: atom_id res chain seq x y z
N MET A 1 44.99 -14.81 -33.20
CA MET A 1 45.31 -13.66 -32.32
C MET A 1 44.01 -13.15 -31.71
N TRP A 2 43.65 -13.65 -30.53
CA TRP A 2 42.50 -13.19 -29.76
C TRP A 2 43.04 -12.17 -28.74
N TYR A 3 42.72 -10.88 -28.94
CA TYR A 3 43.03 -9.84 -27.95
C TYR A 3 41.89 -9.85 -26.91
N PRO A 4 42.14 -10.07 -25.61
CA PRO A 4 41.10 -9.92 -24.61
C PRO A 4 40.65 -8.46 -24.59
N ASN A 5 39.36 -8.24 -24.83
CA ASN A 5 38.79 -6.91 -24.87
C ASN A 5 38.80 -6.28 -23.45
N PRO A 6 39.56 -5.19 -23.19
CA PRO A 6 39.70 -4.61 -21.85
C PRO A 6 38.39 -4.02 -21.28
N TRP A 7 37.39 -3.79 -22.14
CA TRP A 7 36.09 -3.25 -21.74
C TRP A 7 35.25 -4.23 -20.91
N HIS A 8 35.47 -5.55 -21.00
CA HIS A 8 34.71 -6.53 -20.21
C HIS A 8 35.08 -6.56 -18.72
N GLN A 9 36.28 -6.10 -18.34
CA GLN A 9 36.72 -6.08 -16.93
C GLN A 9 36.25 -4.84 -16.16
N ILE A 10 35.94 -3.74 -16.85
CA ILE A 10 35.54 -2.48 -16.23
C ILE A 10 34.08 -2.55 -15.74
N VAL A 11 33.20 -3.25 -16.47
CA VAL A 11 31.78 -3.39 -16.11
C VAL A 11 31.57 -4.22 -14.82
N HIS A 12 32.45 -5.19 -14.55
CA HIS A 12 32.35 -6.06 -13.37
C HIS A 12 33.09 -5.54 -12.13
N THR A 13 33.92 -4.50 -12.25
CA THR A 13 34.74 -3.99 -11.13
C THR A 13 34.07 -2.87 -10.33
N THR A 14 33.06 -2.18 -10.88
CA THR A 14 32.45 -1.01 -10.21
C THR A 14 31.09 -1.28 -9.55
N LEU A 15 30.33 -2.31 -9.97
CA LEU A 15 29.02 -2.66 -9.38
C LEU A 15 29.06 -4.05 -8.76
N LYS A 16 29.47 -4.14 -7.48
CA LYS A 16 29.30 -5.38 -6.71
C LYS A 16 27.80 -5.61 -6.47
N PRO A 17 27.20 -6.74 -6.92
CA PRO A 17 25.76 -6.97 -6.82
C PRO A 17 25.21 -6.84 -5.39
N LYS A 18 26.06 -7.10 -4.38
CA LYS A 18 25.73 -6.93 -2.96
C LYS A 18 25.46 -5.47 -2.57
N THR A 19 26.20 -4.50 -3.10
CA THR A 19 26.01 -3.09 -2.76
C THR A 19 24.76 -2.53 -3.43
N LEU A 20 24.47 -2.97 -4.67
CA LEU A 20 23.25 -2.59 -5.39
C LEU A 20 21.99 -3.05 -4.63
N ALA A 21 21.96 -4.31 -4.19
CA ALA A 21 20.85 -4.85 -3.43
C ALA A 21 20.61 -4.12 -2.08
N ILE A 22 21.69 -3.65 -1.42
CA ILE A 22 21.56 -2.88 -0.17
C ILE A 22 20.95 -1.50 -0.45
N VAL A 23 21.36 -0.83 -1.54
CA VAL A 23 20.80 0.46 -1.94
C VAL A 23 19.32 0.31 -2.33
N GLU A 24 18.99 -0.70 -3.12
CA GLU A 24 17.60 -1.00 -3.50
C GLU A 24 16.73 -1.29 -2.28
N ALA A 25 17.19 -2.13 -1.35
CA ALA A 25 16.48 -2.39 -0.10
C ALA A 25 16.28 -1.11 0.74
N GLY A 26 17.28 -0.22 0.76
CA GLY A 26 17.17 1.08 1.41
C GLY A 26 16.09 1.97 0.78
N LEU A 27 16.04 2.01 -0.56
CA LEU A 27 15.02 2.75 -1.30
C LEU A 27 13.61 2.20 -1.04
N ILE A 28 13.44 0.88 -1.08
CA ILE A 28 12.16 0.19 -0.78
C ILE A 28 11.70 0.50 0.65
N GLY A 29 12.64 0.51 1.61
CA GLY A 29 12.35 0.87 2.99
C GLY A 29 11.85 2.32 3.14
N ILE A 30 12.48 3.26 2.43
CA ILE A 30 12.07 4.67 2.44
C ILE A 30 10.69 4.85 1.81
N THR A 31 10.44 4.26 0.62
CA THR A 31 9.16 4.38 -0.07
C THR A 31 8.03 3.76 0.73
N SER A 32 8.25 2.57 1.30
CA SER A 32 7.29 1.91 2.19
C SER A 32 7.02 2.72 3.46
N GLY A 33 8.07 3.30 4.06
CA GLY A 33 7.92 4.17 5.23
C GLY A 33 7.07 5.40 4.94
N LEU A 34 7.28 6.06 3.79
CA LEU A 34 6.47 7.19 3.34
C LEU A 34 5.02 6.78 3.09
N ALA A 35 4.78 5.63 2.46
CA ALA A 35 3.43 5.12 2.23
C ALA A 35 2.67 4.88 3.55
N VAL A 36 3.34 4.37 4.58
CA VAL A 36 2.76 4.21 5.93
C VAL A 36 2.35 5.55 6.52
N LEU A 37 3.15 6.60 6.36
CA LEU A 37 2.79 7.94 6.83
C LEU A 37 1.55 8.46 6.10
N VAL A 38 1.48 8.30 4.78
CA VAL A 38 0.30 8.71 3.99
C VAL A 38 -0.95 7.99 4.49
N ILE A 39 -0.90 6.68 4.74
CA ILE A 39 -2.02 5.92 5.30
C ILE A 39 -2.40 6.47 6.69
N LYS A 40 -1.43 6.64 7.59
CA LYS A 40 -1.70 7.11 8.97
C LYS A 40 -2.33 8.49 8.99
N TYR A 41 -1.74 9.46 8.28
CA TYR A 41 -2.24 10.82 8.23
C TYR A 41 -3.57 10.91 7.48
N GLY A 42 -3.73 10.15 6.39
CA GLY A 42 -5.00 10.08 5.66
C GLY A 42 -6.15 9.54 6.51
N ILE A 43 -5.93 8.43 7.23
CA ILE A 43 -6.94 7.87 8.15
C ILE A 43 -7.30 8.89 9.24
N ASN A 44 -6.29 9.53 9.83
CA ASN A 44 -6.53 10.51 10.89
C ASN A 44 -7.31 11.72 10.36
N TRP A 45 -6.95 12.22 9.17
CA TRP A 45 -7.63 13.35 8.55
C TRP A 45 -9.11 13.05 8.32
N VAL A 46 -9.44 11.94 7.63
CA VAL A 46 -10.84 11.52 7.42
C VAL A 46 -11.55 11.25 8.76
N GLY A 47 -10.84 10.66 9.73
CA GLY A 47 -11.36 10.43 11.08
C GLY A 47 -11.71 11.72 11.83
N THR A 48 -10.89 12.77 11.71
CA THR A 48 -11.16 14.09 12.30
C THR A 48 -12.44 14.69 11.73
N TRP A 49 -12.60 14.70 10.39
CA TRP A 49 -13.85 15.15 9.75
C TRP A 49 -15.07 14.38 10.24
N ARG A 50 -14.95 13.05 10.37
CA ARG A 50 -16.03 12.20 10.88
C ARG A 50 -16.46 12.61 12.29
N ILE A 51 -15.49 12.86 13.18
CA ILE A 51 -15.76 13.23 14.57
C ILE A 51 -16.30 14.66 14.67
N GLU A 52 -15.73 15.61 13.92
CA GLU A 52 -16.23 16.99 13.86
C GLU A 52 -17.68 17.05 13.41
N LEU A 53 -18.04 16.34 12.33
CA LEU A 53 -19.42 16.26 11.87
C LEU A 53 -20.35 15.66 12.93
N ALA A 54 -19.88 14.67 13.70
CA ALA A 54 -20.65 14.08 14.80
C ALA A 54 -20.83 15.02 16.02
N TYR A 55 -20.05 16.09 16.12
CA TYR A 55 -20.28 17.16 17.12
C TYR A 55 -21.37 18.14 16.67
N PHE A 56 -21.46 18.46 15.38
CA PHE A 56 -22.45 19.41 14.86
C PHE A 56 -23.82 18.77 14.57
N TYR A 57 -23.85 17.46 14.34
CA TYR A 57 -25.04 16.72 13.93
C TYR A 57 -25.24 15.48 14.80
N PRO A 58 -26.47 14.90 14.85
CA PRO A 58 -26.71 13.69 15.63
C PRO A 58 -25.81 12.53 15.22
N ALA A 59 -24.93 12.12 16.13
CA ALA A 59 -23.93 11.07 15.91
C ALA A 59 -24.55 9.73 15.44
N GLY A 60 -25.77 9.42 15.90
CA GLY A 60 -26.51 8.22 15.49
C GLY A 60 -26.85 8.16 13.99
N LEU A 61 -26.87 9.30 13.30
CA LEU A 61 -27.07 9.37 11.85
C LEU A 61 -25.73 9.51 11.10
N ILE A 62 -24.85 10.39 11.58
CA ILE A 62 -23.61 10.73 10.88
C ILE A 62 -22.61 9.58 10.87
N LEU A 63 -22.42 8.88 11.99
CA LEU A 63 -21.41 7.82 12.07
C LEU A 63 -21.74 6.64 11.13
N PRO A 64 -22.98 6.11 11.10
CA PRO A 64 -23.35 5.09 10.12
C PRO A 64 -23.29 5.60 8.68
N LEU A 65 -23.67 6.86 8.43
CA LEU A 65 -23.63 7.44 7.08
C LEU A 65 -22.20 7.54 6.55
N MET A 66 -21.27 8.06 7.36
CA MET A 66 -19.85 8.15 7.01
C MET A 66 -19.27 6.76 6.79
N GLY A 67 -19.57 5.80 7.67
CA GLY A 67 -19.21 4.40 7.51
C GLY A 67 -19.74 3.80 6.20
N GLY A 68 -21.01 4.03 5.87
CA GLY A 68 -21.64 3.55 4.64
C GLY A 68 -20.99 4.14 3.39
N ILE A 69 -20.77 5.45 3.35
CA ILE A 69 -20.12 6.14 2.23
C ILE A 69 -18.68 5.68 2.07
N GLY A 70 -17.90 5.66 3.15
CA GLY A 70 -16.50 5.23 3.12
C GLY A 70 -16.34 3.77 2.71
N GLY A 71 -17.19 2.89 3.24
CA GLY A 71 -17.25 1.48 2.86
C GLY A 71 -17.66 1.28 1.40
N PHE A 72 -18.68 2.00 0.92
CA PHE A 72 -19.12 1.95 -0.47
C PHE A 72 -18.01 2.42 -1.43
N LEU A 73 -17.39 3.56 -1.17
CA LEU A 73 -16.32 4.09 -2.02
C LEU A 73 -15.09 3.17 -2.02
N ALA A 74 -14.70 2.66 -0.85
CA ALA A 74 -13.60 1.70 -0.75
C ALA A 74 -13.92 0.40 -1.51
N GLY A 75 -15.12 -0.17 -1.31
CA GLY A 75 -15.57 -1.36 -2.01
C GLY A 75 -15.63 -1.17 -3.52
N PHE A 76 -16.19 -0.04 -3.98
CA PHE A 76 -16.25 0.31 -5.40
C PHE A 76 -14.86 0.44 -6.03
N LEU A 77 -13.90 1.05 -5.32
CA LEU A 77 -12.53 1.18 -5.80
C LEU A 77 -11.86 -0.19 -5.95
N VAL A 78 -12.03 -1.07 -4.96
CA VAL A 78 -11.52 -2.45 -5.00
C VAL A 78 -12.14 -3.22 -6.17
N GLU A 79 -13.46 -3.22 -6.27
CA GLU A 79 -14.21 -4.00 -7.27
C GLU A 79 -13.89 -3.55 -8.71
N ARG A 80 -13.76 -2.24 -8.95
CA ARG A 80 -13.59 -1.69 -10.30
C ARG A 80 -12.15 -1.58 -10.76
N VAL A 81 -11.20 -1.38 -9.84
CA VAL A 81 -9.82 -1.03 -10.22
C VAL A 81 -8.83 -2.15 -9.93
N ALA A 82 -8.92 -2.80 -8.76
CA ALA A 82 -7.96 -3.83 -8.35
C ALA A 82 -8.59 -4.85 -7.38
N PRO A 83 -9.36 -5.84 -7.88
CA PRO A 83 -10.04 -6.82 -7.04
C PRO A 83 -9.10 -7.62 -6.11
N GLU A 84 -7.84 -7.79 -6.52
CA GLU A 84 -6.76 -8.43 -5.75
C GLU A 84 -6.44 -7.72 -4.42
N THR A 85 -6.88 -6.47 -4.26
CA THR A 85 -6.72 -5.69 -3.03
C THR A 85 -7.76 -6.04 -1.96
N ALA A 86 -8.70 -6.95 -2.22
CA ALA A 86 -9.72 -7.33 -1.24
C ALA A 86 -9.13 -7.98 0.03
N GLY A 87 -9.76 -7.71 1.18
CA GLY A 87 -9.41 -8.31 2.47
C GLY A 87 -8.12 -7.77 3.08
N SER A 88 -7.40 -8.62 3.83
CA SER A 88 -6.21 -8.20 4.59
C SER A 88 -5.01 -7.87 3.69
N GLY A 89 -4.80 -8.59 2.58
CA GLY A 89 -3.59 -8.45 1.77
C GLY A 89 -2.44 -9.37 2.20
N ILE A 90 -2.43 -9.82 3.45
CA ILE A 90 -1.45 -10.81 3.94
C ILE A 90 -1.47 -12.11 3.13
N PRO A 91 -2.63 -12.72 2.80
CA PRO A 91 -2.66 -13.92 1.96
C PRO A 91 -2.06 -13.69 0.56
N GLN A 92 -2.30 -12.52 -0.04
CA GLN A 92 -1.78 -12.16 -1.36
C GLN A 92 -0.25 -12.03 -1.35
N VAL A 93 0.30 -11.35 -0.34
CA VAL A 93 1.76 -11.23 -0.17
C VAL A 93 2.38 -12.61 0.07
N LYS A 94 1.75 -13.45 0.91
CA LYS A 94 2.20 -14.85 1.12
C LYS A 94 2.14 -15.66 -0.18
N ALA A 95 1.11 -15.48 -0.99
CA ALA A 95 0.96 -16.16 -2.26
C ALA A 95 2.10 -15.80 -3.23
N VAL A 96 2.44 -14.50 -3.35
CA VAL A 96 3.57 -14.07 -4.19
C VAL A 96 4.90 -14.62 -3.69
N LEU A 97 5.13 -14.64 -2.37
CA LEU A 97 6.32 -15.27 -1.78
C LEU A 97 6.37 -16.78 -2.03
N ALA A 98 5.22 -17.44 -2.17
CA ALA A 98 5.09 -18.84 -2.54
C ALA A 98 5.10 -19.06 -4.07
N HIS A 99 5.47 -18.05 -4.87
CA HIS A 99 5.48 -18.08 -6.33
C HIS A 99 4.13 -18.36 -7.00
N VAL A 100 3.02 -18.08 -6.29
CA VAL A 100 1.68 -18.11 -6.87
C VAL A 100 1.46 -16.81 -7.66
N PRO A 101 0.95 -16.88 -8.91
CA PRO A 101 0.76 -15.70 -9.74
C PRO A 101 -0.38 -14.83 -9.20
N VAL A 102 -0.01 -13.81 -8.42
CA VAL A 102 -0.91 -12.78 -7.88
C VAL A 102 -0.32 -11.42 -8.25
N ALA A 103 -1.18 -10.50 -8.70
CA ALA A 103 -0.74 -9.15 -9.04
C ALA A 103 -0.35 -8.38 -7.76
N LEU A 104 0.87 -7.85 -7.74
CA LEU A 104 1.37 -6.86 -6.79
C LEU A 104 2.10 -5.78 -7.59
N ASP A 105 1.33 -4.82 -8.09
CA ASP A 105 1.84 -3.69 -8.86
C ASP A 105 1.46 -2.35 -8.20
N ILE A 106 1.93 -1.25 -8.78
CA ILE A 106 1.65 0.10 -8.26
C ILE A 106 0.14 0.41 -8.19
N ARG A 107 -0.68 -0.21 -9.05
CA ARG A 107 -2.14 -0.05 -9.02
C ARG A 107 -2.71 -0.65 -7.74
N VAL A 108 -2.26 -1.84 -7.36
CA VAL A 108 -2.62 -2.48 -6.09
C VAL A 108 -2.23 -1.59 -4.91
N ALA A 109 -1.01 -1.04 -4.92
CA ALA A 109 -0.54 -0.13 -3.87
C ALA A 109 -1.45 1.10 -3.72
N VAL A 110 -1.77 1.78 -4.83
CA VAL A 110 -2.60 2.99 -4.81
C VAL A 110 -4.03 2.68 -4.37
N VAL A 111 -4.65 1.65 -4.93
CA VAL A 111 -6.03 1.26 -4.58
C VAL A 111 -6.13 0.85 -3.12
N LYS A 112 -5.17 0.05 -2.63
CA LYS A 112 -5.17 -0.40 -1.23
C LYS A 112 -4.96 0.76 -0.26
N LEU A 113 -4.09 1.70 -0.60
CA LEU A 113 -3.85 2.90 0.19
C LEU A 113 -5.12 3.76 0.29
N LEU A 114 -5.76 4.08 -0.84
CA LEU A 114 -6.96 4.92 -0.87
C LEU A 114 -8.16 4.24 -0.23
N GLY A 115 -8.43 2.98 -0.58
CA GLY A 115 -9.51 2.19 0.00
C GLY A 115 -9.33 1.99 1.50
N GLY A 116 -8.09 1.77 1.95
CA GLY A 116 -7.72 1.70 3.37
C GLY A 116 -8.00 3.00 4.11
N ILE A 117 -7.57 4.15 3.56
CA ILE A 117 -7.83 5.48 4.15
C ILE A 117 -9.34 5.74 4.28
N LEU A 118 -10.10 5.48 3.23
CA LEU A 118 -11.55 5.69 3.22
C LEU A 118 -12.26 4.80 4.23
N ALA A 119 -11.99 3.49 4.22
CA ALA A 119 -12.67 2.55 5.10
C ALA A 119 -12.29 2.75 6.58
N LEU A 120 -10.99 2.84 6.88
CA LEU A 120 -10.49 3.00 8.25
C LEU A 120 -10.79 4.41 8.80
N GLY A 121 -10.68 5.44 7.96
CA GLY A 121 -11.04 6.81 8.32
C GLY A 121 -12.54 6.97 8.60
N ALA A 122 -13.39 6.33 7.80
CA ALA A 122 -14.84 6.30 8.00
C ALA A 122 -15.27 5.55 9.28
N GLY A 123 -14.38 4.76 9.88
CA GLY A 123 -14.62 4.08 11.16
C GLY A 123 -15.08 2.64 11.04
N LEU A 124 -14.85 1.98 9.90
CA LEU A 124 -15.12 0.55 9.80
C LEU A 124 -14.16 -0.24 10.72
N PRO A 125 -14.64 -1.33 11.33
CA PRO A 125 -13.86 -2.14 12.28
C PRO A 125 -12.84 -3.03 11.55
N LEU A 126 -11.81 -2.39 10.99
CA LEU A 126 -10.74 -3.04 10.23
C LEU A 126 -9.37 -2.73 10.85
N GLY A 127 -8.41 -3.63 10.66
CA GLY A 127 -7.03 -3.43 11.08
C GLY A 127 -6.23 -2.59 10.07
N ARG A 128 -5.29 -1.78 10.55
CA ARG A 128 -4.38 -0.97 9.72
C ARG A 128 -3.21 -1.77 9.14
N GLU A 129 -2.93 -2.93 9.71
CA GLU A 129 -1.76 -3.77 9.38
C GLU A 129 -1.84 -4.33 7.96
N GLY A 130 -3.00 -4.82 7.55
CA GLY A 130 -3.20 -5.41 6.23
C GLY A 130 -2.85 -4.47 5.06
N PRO A 131 -3.44 -3.26 5.00
CA PRO A 131 -3.08 -2.27 3.99
C PRO A 131 -1.59 -1.93 3.96
N ILE A 132 -0.95 -1.78 5.12
CA ILE A 132 0.48 -1.45 5.21
C ILE A 132 1.34 -2.55 4.57
N ILE A 133 1.05 -3.82 4.89
CA ILE A 133 1.82 -4.96 4.39
C ILE A 133 1.67 -5.10 2.87
N GLN A 134 0.44 -5.03 2.36
CA GLN A 134 0.20 -5.21 0.92
C GLN A 134 0.71 -4.03 0.09
N VAL A 135 0.62 -2.80 0.60
CA VAL A 135 1.19 -1.62 -0.07
C VAL A 135 2.71 -1.72 -0.11
N GLY A 136 3.36 -2.06 1.02
CA GLY A 136 4.82 -2.22 1.06
C GLY A 136 5.35 -3.35 0.17
N ALA A 137 4.57 -4.41 -0.04
CA ALA A 137 4.96 -5.50 -0.93
C ALA A 137 4.69 -5.22 -2.43
N ALA A 138 3.86 -4.21 -2.74
CA ALA A 138 3.51 -3.83 -4.11
C ALA A 138 4.34 -2.64 -4.65
N LEU A 139 5.12 -1.99 -3.78
CA LEU A 139 6.07 -0.91 -4.09
C LEU A 139 7.47 -1.47 -4.34
#